data_AF-F7KQW0-F1
#
_entry.id   AF-F7KQW0-F1
#
_cell.length_a   1.000
_cell.length_b   1.000
_cell.length_c   1.000
_cell.angle_alpha   90.00
_cell.angle_beta   90.00
_cell.angle_gamma   90.00
#
_symmetry.space_group_name_H-M   'P 1'
#
loop_
_entity.id
_entity.type
_entity.pdbx_description
1 polymer ?
#
loop_
_entity_poly.entity_id
_entity_poly.type
_entity_poly.pdbx_seq_one_letter_code
_entity_poly.pdbx_strand_id
1 'polypeptide(L)'
;MSVVIIGGNERMEQQYKQICKRYRCKAKVFTRMSGNLKTQIGQPDLIILFTSTVAHKMVHCALKEAQRYNIPVERAHSSSASALENVLMECCR
;
A
#
# COMPACT_ATOMS: atom_id res chain seq x y z
N MET A 1 7.70 -11.64 1.19
CA MET A 1 7.60 -10.19 1.10
C MET A 1 6.29 -9.70 1.71
N SER A 2 6.33 -8.55 2.37
CA SER A 2 5.23 -7.89 3.05
C SER A 2 5.00 -6.52 2.43
N VAL A 3 3.76 -6.23 2.06
CA VAL A 3 3.38 -5.01 1.33
C VAL A 3 2.30 -4.29 2.12
N VAL A 4 2.41 -2.97 2.23
CA VAL A 4 1.38 -2.12 2.81
C VAL A 4 0.81 -1.23 1.72
N ILE A 5 -0.49 -1.33 1.47
CA ILE A 5 -1.21 -0.50 0.51
C ILE A 5 -1.95 0.59 1.27
N ILE A 6 -1.77 1.84 0.86
CA ILE A 6 -2.38 3.03 1.45
C ILE A 6 -3.25 3.73 0.40
N GLY A 7 -4.53 3.93 0.72
CA GLY A 7 -5.55 4.45 -0.20
C GLY A 7 -6.30 3.34 -0.93
N GLY A 8 -7.02 3.70 -1.99
CA GLY A 8 -7.79 2.78 -2.82
C GLY A 8 -9.26 2.67 -2.42
N ASN A 9 -10.00 1.86 -3.19
CA ASN A 9 -11.43 1.66 -2.94
C ASN A 9 -11.63 0.62 -1.83
N GLU A 10 -12.35 0.99 -0.78
CA GLU A 10 -12.67 0.10 0.36
C GLU A 10 -13.34 -1.20 -0.07
N ARG A 11 -14.22 -1.17 -1.08
CA ARG A 11 -14.87 -2.38 -1.60
C ARG A 11 -13.89 -3.34 -2.29
N MET A 12 -12.73 -2.83 -2.72
CA MET A 12 -11.68 -3.61 -3.36
C MET A 12 -10.59 -4.09 -2.39
N GLU A 13 -10.71 -3.83 -1.09
CA GLU A 13 -9.69 -4.22 -0.11
C GLU A 13 -9.34 -5.72 -0.18
N GLN A 14 -10.36 -6.57 -0.24
CA GLN A 14 -10.19 -8.02 -0.39
C GLN A 14 -9.54 -8.38 -1.72
N GLN A 15 -9.88 -7.68 -2.79
CA GLN A 15 -9.31 -7.90 -4.11
C GLN A 15 -7.82 -7.53 -4.14
N TYR A 16 -7.42 -6.38 -3.56
CA TYR A 16 -6.01 -6.01 -3.46
C TYR A 16 -5.21 -7.06 -2.69
N LYS A 17 -5.75 -7.57 -1.56
CA LYS A 17 -5.13 -8.66 -0.79
C LYS A 17 -4.99 -9.94 -1.61
N GLN A 18 -6.01 -10.30 -2.39
CA GLN A 18 -5.97 -11.47 -3.27
C GLN A 18 -4.91 -11.33 -4.37
N ILE A 19 -4.82 -10.16 -5.01
CA ILE A 19 -3.80 -9.86 -6.02
C ILE A 19 -2.42 -10.05 -5.40
N CYS A 20 -2.11 -9.38 -4.29
CA CYS A 20 -0.82 -9.55 -3.61
C CYS A 20 -0.53 -11.01 -3.23
N LYS A 21 -1.54 -11.77 -2.81
CA LYS A 21 -1.38 -13.21 -2.48
C LYS A 21 -0.96 -14.03 -3.70
N ARG A 22 -1.42 -13.72 -4.92
CA ARG A 22 -0.97 -14.37 -6.16
C ARG A 22 0.53 -14.17 -6.40
N TYR A 23 1.06 -13.01 -6.02
CA TYR A 23 2.50 -12.68 -6.04
C TYR A 23 3.25 -13.12 -4.78
N ARG A 24 2.69 -14.05 -3.98
CA ARG A 24 3.28 -14.54 -2.71
C ARG A 24 3.62 -13.43 -1.70
N CYS A 25 2.93 -12.30 -1.79
CA CYS A 25 3.09 -11.16 -0.89
C CYS A 25 2.01 -11.14 0.19
N LYS A 26 2.40 -10.90 1.44
CA LYS A 26 1.46 -10.64 2.55
C LYS A 26 1.10 -9.15 2.53
N ALA A 27 -0.15 -8.83 2.20
CA ALA A 27 -0.59 -7.44 2.10
C ALA A 27 -1.44 -6.98 3.29
N LYS A 28 -1.13 -5.79 3.81
CA LYS A 28 -2.05 -4.99 4.63
C LYS A 28 -2.58 -3.84 3.78
N VAL A 29 -3.85 -3.52 3.90
CA VAL A 29 -4.50 -2.49 3.09
C VAL A 29 -5.19 -1.50 4.01
N PHE A 30 -4.93 -0.21 3.81
CA PHE A 30 -5.54 0.88 4.56
C PHE A 30 -6.22 1.83 3.58
N THR A 31 -7.52 1.63 3.36
CA THR A 31 -8.35 2.47 2.48
C THR A 31 -8.92 3.69 3.20
N ARG A 32 -8.94 3.67 4.54
CA ARG A 32 -9.40 4.75 5.41
C ARG A 32 -8.36 5.12 6.45
N MET A 33 -8.51 6.32 7.02
CA MET A 33 -7.66 6.77 8.12
C MET A 33 -8.00 5.98 9.38
N SER A 34 -7.04 5.19 9.87
CA SER A 34 -7.11 4.58 11.20
C SER A 34 -6.32 5.44 12.17
N GLY A 35 -6.87 5.69 13.37
CA GLY A 35 -6.20 6.52 14.40
C GLY A 35 -4.79 6.05 14.79
N ASN A 36 -4.46 4.79 14.48
CA ASN A 36 -3.18 4.14 14.73
C ASN A 36 -2.46 3.71 13.44
N LEU A 37 -2.64 4.42 12.31
CA LEU A 37 -2.01 4.05 11.03
C LEU A 37 -0.49 3.85 11.17
N LYS A 38 0.21 4.74 11.91
CA LYS A 38 1.68 4.66 12.08
C LYS A 38 2.13 3.33 12.70
N THR A 39 1.42 2.84 13.71
CA THR A 39 1.80 1.61 14.41
C THR A 39 1.37 0.37 13.65
N GLN A 40 0.31 0.49 12.84
CA GLN A 40 -0.21 -0.63 12.04
C GLN A 40 0.56 -0.87 10.74
N ILE A 41 1.14 0.19 10.13
CA ILE A 41 2.06 0.07 8.98
C ILE A 41 3.19 -0.90 9.35
N GLY A 42 3.88 -0.65 10.46
CA GLY A 42 5.02 -1.46 10.90
C GLY A 42 6.23 -1.25 9.99
N GLN A 43 6.99 -2.32 9.74
CA GLN A 43 8.16 -2.33 8.85
C GLN A 43 7.92 -3.30 7.68
N PRO A 44 7.08 -2.94 6.70
CA PRO A 44 6.92 -3.73 5.48
C PRO A 44 8.14 -3.63 4.57
N ASP A 45 8.25 -4.56 3.62
CA ASP A 45 9.28 -4.52 2.58
C ASP A 45 8.95 -3.45 1.51
N LEU A 46 7.67 -3.12 1.32
CA LEU A 46 7.21 -2.14 0.33
C LEU A 46 5.93 -1.43 0.80
N ILE A 47 5.84 -0.12 0.53
CA ILE A 47 4.60 0.65 0.66
C ILE A 47 4.10 1.07 -0.73
N ILE A 48 2.83 0.80 -1.04
CA ILE A 48 2.16 1.22 -2.26
C ILE A 48 1.14 2.30 -1.91
N LEU A 49 1.27 3.49 -2.50
CA LEU A 49 0.37 4.63 -2.32
C LEU A 49 -0.52 4.81 -3.54
N PHE A 50 -1.83 4.68 -3.36
CA PHE A 50 -2.82 5.06 -4.38
C PHE A 50 -3.10 6.56 -4.32
N THR A 51 -2.34 7.35 -5.05
CA THR A 51 -2.28 8.82 -4.88
C THR A 51 -3.58 9.55 -5.22
N SER A 52 -4.44 8.98 -6.05
CA SER A 52 -5.72 9.60 -6.47
C SER A 52 -6.85 9.47 -5.44
N THR A 53 -6.74 8.54 -4.49
CA THR A 53 -7.83 8.20 -3.57
C THR A 53 -7.43 8.27 -2.10
N VAL A 54 -6.18 8.66 -1.82
CA VAL A 54 -5.62 8.71 -0.48
C VAL A 54 -5.72 10.12 0.12
N ALA A 55 -6.12 10.20 1.39
CA ALA A 55 -6.11 11.47 2.11
C ALA A 55 -4.68 11.96 2.38
N HIS A 56 -4.44 13.27 2.25
CA HIS A 56 -3.11 13.88 2.50
C HIS A 56 -2.48 13.47 3.84
N LYS A 57 -3.29 13.36 4.91
CA LYS A 57 -2.82 12.91 6.23
C LYS A 57 -2.28 11.48 6.19
N MET A 58 -2.91 10.58 5.43
CA MET A 58 -2.45 9.20 5.28
C MET A 58 -1.14 9.12 4.49
N VAL A 59 -1.03 9.91 3.42
CA VAL A 59 0.22 10.03 2.65
C VAL A 59 1.36 10.52 3.54
N HIS A 60 1.12 11.58 4.30
CA HIS A 60 2.14 12.15 5.17
C HIS A 60 2.62 11.15 6.23
N CYS A 61 1.69 10.42 6.88
CA CYS A 61 2.05 9.36 7.81
C CYS A 61 2.83 8.22 7.13
N ALA A 62 2.38 7.75 5.96
CA ALA A 62 3.04 6.66 5.24
C ALA A 62 4.45 7.04 4.80
N LEU A 63 4.64 8.24 4.24
CA LEU A 63 5.95 8.74 3.82
C LEU A 63 6.89 8.93 5.01
N LYS A 64 6.38 9.42 6.15
CA LYS A 64 7.19 9.61 7.36
C LYS A 64 7.69 8.29 7.93
N GLU A 65 6.83 7.28 8.02
CA GLU A 65 7.25 5.94 8.48
C GLU A 65 8.17 5.26 7.45
N ALA A 66 7.91 5.45 6.16
CA ALA A 66 8.79 4.95 5.10
C ALA A 66 10.20 5.53 5.21
N GLN A 67 10.33 6.85 5.38
CA GLN A 67 11.63 7.50 5.59
C GLN A 67 12.30 7.03 6.88
N ARG A 68 11.54 6.86 7.95
CA ARG A 68 12.06 6.42 9.25
C ARG A 68 12.69 5.04 9.21
N TYR A 69 12.09 4.11 8.46
CA TYR A 69 12.56 2.72 8.36
C TYR A 69 13.25 2.42 7.02
N ASN A 70 13.49 3.44 6.20
CA ASN A 70 14.06 3.34 4.87
C ASN A 70 13.34 2.32 3.96
N ILE A 71 12.01 2.34 4.01
CA ILE A 71 11.13 1.45 3.23
C ILE A 71 10.91 2.07 1.84
N PRO A 72 11.04 1.30 0.75
CA PRO A 72 10.70 1.78 -0.58
C PRO A 72 9.21 2.11 -0.71
N VAL A 73 8.90 3.18 -1.44
CA VAL A 73 7.54 3.67 -1.62
C VAL A 73 7.23 3.78 -3.10
N GLU A 74 6.28 2.97 -3.56
CA GLU A 74 5.76 3.04 -4.93
C GLU A 74 4.45 3.79 -4.99
N ARG A 75 4.29 4.61 -6.02
CA ARG A 75 3.11 5.47 -6.19
C ARG A 75 2.31 5.03 -7.41
N ALA A 76 1.10 4.56 -7.17
CA ALA A 76 0.15 4.22 -8.22
C ALA A 76 -0.89 5.33 -8.35
N HIS A 77 -0.98 5.92 -9.55
CA HIS A 77 -1.95 6.99 -9.81
C HIS A 77 -3.40 6.49 -9.83
N SER A 78 -3.63 5.22 -10.18
CA SER A 78 -4.95 4.59 -10.16
C SER A 78 -5.02 3.55 -9.06
N SER A 79 -6.18 3.41 -8.42
CA SER A 79 -6.48 2.35 -7.47
C SER A 79 -7.09 1.10 -8.12
N SER A 80 -6.92 0.92 -9.43
CA SER A 80 -7.40 -0.27 -10.13
C SER A 80 -6.57 -1.52 -9.80
N ALA A 81 -7.14 -2.70 -10.06
CA ALA A 81 -6.44 -3.98 -9.95
C ALA A 81 -5.20 -4.02 -10.86
N SER A 82 -5.33 -3.57 -12.10
CA SER A 82 -4.23 -3.55 -13.07
C SER A 82 -3.09 -2.63 -12.64
N ALA A 83 -3.40 -1.48 -12.04
CA ALA A 83 -2.37 -0.58 -11.51
C ALA A 83 -1.59 -1.24 -10.36
N LEU A 84 -2.28 -1.97 -9.48
CA LEU A 84 -1.62 -2.74 -8.43
C LEU A 84 -0.77 -3.88 -9.01
N GLU A 85 -1.29 -4.61 -9.99
CA GLU A 85 -0.56 -5.70 -10.64
C GLU A 85 0.73 -5.22 -11.32
N ASN A 86 0.69 -4.07 -12.00
CA ASN A 86 1.88 -3.50 -12.63
C ASN A 86 2.99 -3.19 -11.60
N VAL A 87 2.65 -2.53 -10.50
CA VAL A 87 3.61 -2.23 -9.41
C VAL A 87 4.19 -3.52 -8.82
N LEU A 88 3.34 -4.52 -8.57
CA LEU A 88 3.80 -5.81 -8.04
C LEU A 88 4.68 -6.56 -9.05
N MET A 89 4.43 -6.44 -10.36
CA MET A 89 5.26 -7.06 -11.39
C MET A 89 6.67 -6.46 -11.45
N GLU A 90 6.80 -5.17 -11.18
CA GLU A 90 8.07 -4.46 -11.14
C GLU A 90 8.86 -4.76 -9.85
N CYS A 91 8.17 -4.86 -8.71
CA CYS A 91 8.82 -5.03 -7.41
C CYS A 91 9.00 -6.48 -6.94
N CYS A 92 8.13 -7.41 -7.34
CA CYS A 92 8.06 -8.78 -6.80
C CYS A 92 8.67 -9.86 -7.73
N ARG A 93 9.70 -9.51 -8.50
CA ARG A 93 10.39 -10.46 -9.40
C ARG A 93 11.08 -11.60 -8.66
#